data_AF-A0A2G6H3K1-F1
#
_entry.id   AF-A0A2G6H3K1-F1
#
_cell.length_a   1.000
_cell.length_b   1.000
_cell.length_c   1.000
_cell.angle_alpha   90.00
_cell.angle_beta   90.00
_cell.angle_gamma   90.00
#
_symmetry.space_group_name_H-M   'P 1'
#
loop_
_entity.id
_entity.type
_entity.pdbx_description
1 polymer ?
#
loop_
_entity_poly.entity_id
_entity_poly.type
_entity_poly.pdbx_seq_one_letter_code
_entity_poly.pdbx_strand_id
1 'polypeptide(L)'
;MRCRSVLEFYLTDYPGSVYGADKSAVARKMVENNAILCLLNGQDDGSNPVGNKIMGQPLYQNEIQVEGHPWYMNQEYEHRDATFEEILHLVHDNGIGVDGTNGTPGAAPAYQAEIRAAQQQALSNHLWGIGQQEWIDELTAENSLSQEYLASVVDSYYGLWGAWTESTTHGMWGIYVGKTRADVATDDPLGYALMENKFFHPYFTYNARIDANLEGNFSLKFDPSKPYTHHSRYLKDITLLGSNDNTVTVNELDNDITGNTGTNSVIFSGISTEYTITTNDGITTVSDQVAHRDGINTLRNIEKAQFTDKVIDLQNIK
;
A
#
# COMPACT_ATOMS: atom_id res chain seq x y z
N MET A 1 5.47 -7.10 12.08
CA MET A 1 6.47 -6.64 11.09
C MET A 1 5.84 -5.78 10.01
N ARG A 2 4.70 -6.18 9.42
CA ARG A 2 3.98 -5.40 8.39
C ARG A 2 3.70 -3.93 8.79
N CYS A 3 3.15 -3.66 9.97
CA CYS A 3 2.88 -2.29 10.42
C CYS A 3 4.13 -1.39 10.37
N ARG A 4 5.29 -1.92 10.79
CA ARG A 4 6.55 -1.19 10.70
C ARG A 4 6.93 -0.91 9.24
N SER A 5 6.76 -1.88 8.36
CA SER A 5 7.06 -1.74 6.92
C SER A 5 6.16 -0.69 6.24
N VAL A 6 4.87 -0.64 6.59
CA VAL A 6 3.95 0.39 6.08
C VAL A 6 4.31 1.78 6.61
N LEU A 7 4.68 1.89 7.89
CA LEU A 7 5.19 3.15 8.46
C LEU A 7 6.48 3.61 7.75
N GLU A 8 7.43 2.69 7.54
CA GLU A 8 8.67 2.95 6.80
C GLU A 8 8.35 3.42 5.38
N PHE A 9 7.36 2.84 4.72
CA PHE A 9 6.91 3.28 3.39
C PHE A 9 6.40 4.73 3.39
N TYR A 10 5.51 5.08 4.31
CA TYR A 10 5.01 6.46 4.38
C TYR A 10 6.13 7.48 4.65
N LEU A 11 7.15 7.08 5.41
CA LEU A 11 8.30 7.92 5.77
C LEU A 11 9.49 7.81 4.82
N THR A 12 9.45 6.93 3.81
CA THR A 12 10.51 6.84 2.80
C THR A 12 10.46 8.06 1.89
N ASP A 13 11.59 8.75 1.75
CA ASP A 13 11.75 9.89 0.86
C ASP A 13 11.34 9.55 -0.56
N TYR A 14 10.67 10.48 -1.23
CA TYR A 14 10.30 10.43 -2.63
C TYR A 14 10.97 11.58 -3.39
N PRO A 15 12.25 11.43 -3.77
CA PRO A 15 13.00 12.49 -4.44
C PRO A 15 12.29 13.02 -5.67
N GLY A 16 12.22 14.35 -5.80
CA GLY A 16 11.52 15.04 -6.90
C GLY A 16 10.06 15.39 -6.60
N SER A 17 9.46 14.85 -5.54
CA SER A 17 8.12 15.22 -5.08
C SER A 17 8.09 16.52 -4.29
N VAL A 18 6.93 17.18 -4.27
CA VAL A 18 6.78 18.53 -3.70
C VAL A 18 6.97 18.57 -2.17
N TYR A 19 6.38 17.60 -1.46
CA TYR A 19 6.34 17.52 0.00
C TYR A 19 7.00 16.25 0.55
N GLY A 20 7.34 15.29 -0.32
CA GLY A 20 7.95 14.01 0.06
C GLY A 20 9.43 13.89 -0.27
N ALA A 21 10.08 14.89 -0.88
CA ALA A 21 11.48 14.79 -1.31
C ALA A 21 12.47 14.49 -0.16
N ASP A 22 12.20 15.04 1.02
CA ASP A 22 12.88 14.72 2.29
C ASP A 22 11.83 14.74 3.41
N LYS A 23 11.50 13.56 3.93
CA LYS A 23 10.49 13.36 4.99
C LYS A 23 11.11 13.34 6.38
N SER A 24 12.40 13.65 6.54
CA SER A 24 13.06 13.67 7.84
C SER A 24 12.41 14.67 8.80
N ALA A 25 11.89 15.79 8.29
CA ALA A 25 11.16 16.76 9.10
C ALA A 25 9.83 16.20 9.63
N VAL A 26 9.09 15.45 8.80
CA VAL A 26 7.85 14.76 9.18
C VAL A 26 8.15 13.70 10.24
N ALA A 27 9.16 12.86 10.01
CA ALA A 27 9.57 11.84 10.98
C ALA A 27 10.02 12.44 12.32
N ARG A 28 10.82 13.53 12.31
CA ARG A 28 11.18 14.26 13.53
C ARG A 28 9.95 14.81 14.24
N LYS A 29 8.98 15.32 13.48
CA LYS A 29 7.75 15.89 14.05
C LYS A 29 6.88 14.85 14.74
N MET A 30 6.82 13.64 14.19
CA MET A 30 6.17 12.51 14.87
C MET A 30 6.81 12.21 16.24
N VAL A 31 8.13 12.29 16.35
CA VAL A 31 8.84 12.12 17.63
C VAL A 31 8.51 13.25 18.61
N GLU A 32 8.55 14.50 18.15
CA GLU A 32 8.20 15.67 18.98
C GLU A 32 6.75 15.61 19.50
N ASN A 33 5.84 15.09 18.67
CA ASN A 33 4.43 14.93 19.00
C ASN A 33 4.14 13.63 19.78
N ASN A 34 5.18 12.85 20.15
CA ASN A 34 5.06 11.58 20.87
C ASN A 34 4.13 10.57 20.17
N ALA A 35 4.26 10.43 18.85
CA ALA A 35 3.47 9.48 18.07
C ALA A 35 3.61 8.05 18.61
N ILE A 36 2.48 7.42 18.93
CA ILE A 36 2.42 6.04 19.44
C ILE A 36 1.40 5.27 18.59
N LEU A 37 1.82 4.12 18.05
CA LEU A 37 0.93 3.11 17.47
C LEU A 37 0.68 2.02 18.53
N CYS A 38 -0.58 1.81 18.88
CA CYS A 38 -1.04 0.78 19.80
C CYS A 38 -1.50 -0.45 19.03
N LEU A 39 -0.68 -1.49 18.97
CA LEU A 39 -1.08 -2.78 18.39
C LEU A 39 -1.91 -3.57 19.41
N LEU A 40 -3.18 -3.82 19.07
CA LEU A 40 -4.17 -4.41 19.96
C LEU A 40 -4.64 -5.78 19.44
N ASN A 41 -5.00 -6.67 20.36
CA ASN A 41 -5.62 -7.95 19.99
C ASN A 41 -7.12 -7.74 19.69
N GLY A 42 -7.69 -8.59 18.84
CA GLY A 42 -9.11 -8.53 18.48
C GLY A 42 -9.36 -7.69 17.24
N GLN A 43 -10.48 -6.99 17.23
CA GLN A 43 -10.98 -6.12 16.15
C GLN A 43 -11.51 -4.82 16.77
N ASP A 44 -11.64 -3.76 15.98
CA ASP A 44 -12.34 -2.58 16.47
C ASP A 44 -13.83 -2.89 16.67
N ASP A 45 -14.31 -2.62 17.87
CA ASP A 45 -15.72 -2.74 18.27
C ASP A 45 -16.28 -1.42 18.79
N GLY A 46 -15.57 -0.31 18.53
CA GLY A 46 -15.83 1.02 19.05
C GLY A 46 -15.31 1.23 20.47
N SER A 47 -14.70 0.22 21.10
CA SER A 47 -14.00 0.38 22.38
C SER A 47 -12.49 0.44 22.18
N ASN A 48 -11.82 1.43 22.78
CA ASN A 48 -10.36 1.48 22.84
C ASN A 48 -9.90 1.11 24.27
N PRO A 49 -9.48 -0.15 24.53
CA PRO A 49 -9.15 -0.63 25.88
C PRO A 49 -7.92 0.07 26.49
N VAL A 50 -7.12 0.78 25.67
CA VAL A 50 -5.95 1.53 26.11
C VAL A 50 -6.12 3.04 26.00
N GLY A 51 -7.19 3.55 25.37
CA GLY A 51 -7.37 4.99 25.10
C GLY A 51 -7.42 5.87 26.35
N ASN A 52 -7.87 5.32 27.49
CA ASN A 52 -7.85 6.03 28.79
C ASN A 52 -6.48 6.00 29.50
N LYS A 53 -5.49 5.29 28.94
CA LYS A 53 -4.16 5.07 29.53
C LYS A 53 -3.04 5.65 28.69
N ILE A 54 -3.18 5.57 27.37
CA ILE A 54 -2.19 6.01 26.39
C ILE A 54 -2.95 6.72 25.27
N MET A 55 -2.51 7.94 24.95
CA MET A 55 -2.94 8.63 23.74
C MET A 55 -2.11 8.08 22.58
N GLY A 56 -2.71 7.23 21.75
CA GLY A 56 -2.04 6.58 20.62
C GLY A 56 -3.05 6.04 19.62
N GLN A 57 -2.59 5.84 18.39
CA GLN A 57 -3.40 5.32 17.30
C GLN A 57 -3.63 3.81 17.48
N PRO A 58 -4.87 3.33 17.67
CA PRO A 58 -5.13 1.90 17.75
C PRO A 58 -4.99 1.25 16.37
N LEU A 59 -4.53 0.00 16.35
CA LEU A 59 -4.62 -0.88 15.17
C LEU A 59 -4.78 -2.31 15.66
N TYR A 60 -5.85 -2.98 15.24
CA TYR A 60 -6.23 -4.28 15.76
C TYR A 60 -5.72 -5.45 14.91
N GLN A 61 -5.42 -6.57 15.58
CA GLN A 61 -4.91 -7.78 14.96
C GLN A 61 -5.76 -8.27 13.78
N ASN A 62 -7.09 -8.27 13.94
CA ASN A 62 -8.04 -8.77 12.94
C ASN A 62 -8.27 -7.79 11.78
N GLU A 63 -7.55 -6.66 11.77
CA GLU A 63 -7.60 -5.63 10.73
C GLU A 63 -6.27 -5.52 9.98
N ILE A 64 -5.34 -6.45 10.23
CA ILE A 64 -4.03 -6.49 9.60
C ILE A 64 -3.98 -7.68 8.64
N GLN A 65 -4.19 -7.43 7.35
CA GLN A 65 -3.91 -8.43 6.32
C GLN A 65 -2.40 -8.72 6.24
N VAL A 66 -2.03 -9.89 5.69
CA VAL A 66 -0.63 -10.24 5.41
C VAL A 66 -0.54 -10.69 3.97
N GLU A 67 0.38 -10.13 3.19
CA GLU A 67 0.57 -10.47 1.79
C GLU A 67 0.81 -11.99 1.64
N GLY A 68 0.04 -12.67 0.79
CA GLY A 68 0.12 -14.12 0.59
C GLY A 68 -0.73 -14.97 1.56
N HIS A 69 -1.23 -14.41 2.66
CA HIS A 69 -2.18 -15.09 3.54
C HIS A 69 -3.54 -15.26 2.84
N PRO A 70 -4.33 -16.33 3.11
CA PRO A 70 -5.63 -16.54 2.45
C PRO A 70 -6.56 -15.34 2.48
N TRP A 71 -6.63 -14.61 3.60
CA TRP A 71 -7.43 -13.38 3.70
C TRP A 71 -7.02 -12.32 2.65
N TYR A 72 -5.72 -12.08 2.51
CA TYR A 72 -5.18 -11.16 1.49
C TYR A 72 -5.43 -11.69 0.08
N MET A 73 -5.16 -12.98 -0.16
CA MET A 73 -5.29 -13.58 -1.50
C MET A 73 -6.73 -13.57 -2.00
N ASN A 74 -7.69 -13.79 -1.10
CA ASN A 74 -9.11 -13.84 -1.42
C ASN A 74 -9.77 -12.45 -1.45
N GLN A 75 -9.16 -11.44 -0.80
CA GLN A 75 -9.76 -10.12 -0.58
C GLN A 75 -11.16 -10.25 0.02
N GLU A 76 -11.23 -10.82 1.22
CA GLU A 76 -12.47 -10.96 1.98
C GLU A 76 -12.76 -9.67 2.76
N TYR A 77 -13.94 -9.10 2.56
CA TYR A 77 -14.34 -7.78 3.09
C TYR A 77 -15.29 -7.86 4.29
N GLU A 78 -15.37 -9.01 4.99
CA GLU A 78 -16.07 -9.09 6.29
C GLU A 78 -15.47 -8.08 7.28
N HIS A 79 -14.16 -7.85 7.18
CA HIS A 79 -13.43 -6.76 7.83
C HIS A 79 -12.52 -6.08 6.80
N ARG A 80 -12.25 -4.77 6.97
CA ARG A 80 -11.24 -4.06 6.15
C ARG A 80 -9.83 -4.34 6.64
N ASP A 81 -8.86 -4.22 5.75
CA ASP A 81 -7.46 -4.06 6.14
C ASP A 81 -7.22 -2.59 6.56
N ALA A 82 -7.28 -2.31 7.86
CA ALA A 82 -7.09 -0.96 8.39
C ALA A 82 -5.60 -0.56 8.48
N THR A 83 -4.67 -1.45 8.11
CA THR A 83 -3.23 -1.20 8.30
C THR A 83 -2.73 0.08 7.62
N PHE A 84 -3.20 0.36 6.40
CA PHE A 84 -2.79 1.57 5.67
C PHE A 84 -3.42 2.83 6.24
N GLU A 85 -4.71 2.78 6.56
CA GLU A 85 -5.51 3.84 7.18
C GLU A 85 -4.97 4.24 8.56
N GLU A 86 -4.87 3.30 9.50
CA GLU A 86 -4.45 3.61 10.87
C GLU A 86 -3.01 4.14 10.93
N ILE A 87 -2.11 3.58 10.13
CA ILE A 87 -0.72 4.05 10.09
C ILE A 87 -0.64 5.41 9.38
N LEU A 88 -1.52 5.67 8.41
CA LEU A 88 -1.64 6.99 7.82
C LEU A 88 -2.13 8.01 8.85
N HIS A 89 -3.16 7.70 9.64
CA HIS A 89 -3.63 8.57 10.73
C HIS A 89 -2.48 8.93 11.67
N LEU A 90 -1.67 7.94 12.07
CA LEU A 90 -0.48 8.18 12.89
C LEU A 90 0.50 9.18 12.24
N VAL A 91 0.82 9.00 10.95
CA VAL A 91 1.75 9.86 10.20
C VAL A 91 1.16 11.24 9.94
N HIS A 92 -0.14 11.31 9.67
CA HIS A 92 -0.87 12.53 9.36
C HIS A 92 -0.99 13.40 10.60
N ASP A 93 -1.56 12.88 11.68
CA ASP A 93 -1.80 13.63 12.91
C ASP A 93 -0.51 14.10 13.57
N ASN A 94 0.54 13.26 13.55
CA ASN A 94 1.75 13.53 14.32
C ASN A 94 2.91 14.06 13.47
N GLY A 95 2.89 13.87 12.16
CA GLY A 95 3.99 14.19 11.26
C GLY A 95 3.67 15.31 10.28
N ILE A 96 2.74 15.05 9.34
CA ILE A 96 2.29 16.03 8.33
C ILE A 96 1.65 17.22 9.04
N GLY A 97 0.77 16.91 10.00
CA GLY A 97 0.04 17.83 10.83
C GLY A 97 -1.37 18.12 10.33
N VAL A 98 -2.26 18.40 11.27
CA VAL A 98 -3.63 18.82 11.03
C VAL A 98 -3.77 20.26 11.51
N ASP A 99 -4.24 21.12 10.63
CA ASP A 99 -4.47 22.54 10.87
C ASP A 99 -5.78 22.80 11.61
N GLY A 100 -5.92 23.98 12.20
CA GLY A 100 -7.15 24.40 12.89
C GLY A 100 -7.25 23.99 14.36
N THR A 101 -8.38 24.32 14.98
CA THR A 101 -8.67 23.95 16.38
C THR A 101 -8.80 22.43 16.50
N ASN A 102 -8.36 21.85 17.61
CA ASN A 102 -8.28 20.40 17.83
C ASN A 102 -7.32 19.64 16.89
N GLY A 103 -6.61 20.35 16.00
CA GLY A 103 -5.54 19.76 15.19
C GLY A 103 -4.19 19.77 15.92
N THR A 104 -3.27 18.94 15.43
CA THR A 104 -1.88 18.89 15.90
C THR A 104 -0.96 19.46 14.83
N PRO A 105 -0.23 20.56 15.09
CA PRO A 105 0.69 21.14 14.12
C PRO A 105 1.79 20.16 13.71
N GLY A 106 2.04 20.06 12.41
CA GLY A 106 3.05 19.19 11.83
C GLY A 106 4.08 19.93 10.99
N ALA A 107 4.86 19.16 10.23
CA ALA A 107 5.98 19.65 9.44
C ALA A 107 5.62 20.05 8.01
N ALA A 108 4.40 19.74 7.53
CA ALA A 108 3.98 19.97 6.15
C ALA A 108 2.64 20.75 6.06
N PRO A 109 2.55 21.97 6.65
CA PRO A 109 1.29 22.73 6.66
C PRO A 109 0.77 23.10 5.27
N ALA A 110 1.66 23.27 4.29
CA ALA A 110 1.26 23.53 2.90
C ALA A 110 0.58 22.31 2.26
N TYR A 111 1.07 21.09 2.55
CA TYR A 111 0.43 19.87 2.08
C TYR A 111 -0.92 19.65 2.77
N GLN A 112 -0.98 19.90 4.09
CA GLN A 112 -2.24 19.85 4.83
C GLN A 112 -3.30 20.82 4.27
N ALA A 113 -2.89 22.02 3.83
CA ALA A 113 -3.81 22.95 3.20
C ALA A 113 -4.38 22.41 1.88
N GLU A 114 -3.59 21.69 1.08
CA GLU A 114 -4.06 21.00 -0.13
C GLU A 114 -5.01 19.85 0.21
N ILE A 115 -4.67 19.03 1.22
CA ILE A 115 -5.54 17.94 1.72
C ILE A 115 -6.90 18.49 2.16
N ARG A 116 -6.91 19.57 2.94
CA ARG A 116 -8.15 20.21 3.39
C ARG A 116 -8.97 20.77 2.22
N ALA A 117 -8.33 21.39 1.24
CA ALA A 117 -9.04 21.92 0.07
C ALA A 117 -9.71 20.80 -0.75
N ALA A 118 -9.01 19.68 -0.96
CA ALA A 118 -9.55 18.50 -1.64
C ALA A 118 -10.71 17.89 -0.83
N GLN A 119 -10.54 17.73 0.48
CA GLN A 119 -11.57 17.23 1.38
C GLN A 119 -12.85 18.08 1.35
N GLN A 120 -12.72 19.42 1.41
CA GLN A 120 -13.85 20.34 1.35
C GLN A 120 -14.59 20.24 0.01
N GLN A 121 -13.84 20.12 -1.09
CA GLN A 121 -14.43 19.92 -2.41
C GLN A 121 -15.18 18.58 -2.47
N ALA A 122 -14.56 17.50 -2.00
CA ALA A 122 -15.13 16.17 -2.01
C ALA A 122 -16.47 16.11 -1.26
N LEU A 123 -16.57 16.72 -0.07
CA LEU A 123 -17.86 16.85 0.63
C LEU A 123 -18.87 17.68 -0.16
N SER A 124 -18.46 18.84 -0.66
CA SER A 124 -19.38 19.75 -1.39
C SER A 124 -19.97 19.14 -2.66
N ASN A 125 -19.22 18.23 -3.29
CA ASN A 125 -19.59 17.55 -4.52
C ASN A 125 -20.14 16.13 -4.28
N HIS A 126 -20.31 15.72 -3.02
CA HIS A 126 -20.77 14.37 -2.65
C HIS A 126 -19.88 13.23 -3.21
N LEU A 127 -18.56 13.45 -3.26
CA LEU A 127 -17.57 12.45 -3.66
C LEU A 127 -17.12 11.55 -2.50
N TRP A 128 -17.29 12.04 -1.27
CA TRP A 128 -16.89 11.36 -0.04
C TRP A 128 -17.91 11.59 1.08
N GLY A 129 -17.98 10.68 2.06
CA GLY A 129 -18.97 10.72 3.14
C GLY A 129 -20.39 10.40 2.68
N ILE A 130 -20.55 9.67 1.56
CA ILE A 130 -21.83 9.43 0.92
C ILE A 130 -22.76 8.64 1.87
N GLY A 131 -23.89 9.25 2.22
CA GLY A 131 -24.87 8.63 3.13
C GLY A 131 -24.47 8.62 4.62
N GLN A 132 -23.38 9.30 5.00
CA GLN A 132 -22.80 9.25 6.35
C GLN A 132 -22.93 10.57 7.11
N GLN A 133 -24.09 11.24 7.04
CA GLN A 133 -24.22 12.61 7.58
C GLN A 133 -23.90 12.71 9.08
N GLU A 134 -24.36 11.76 9.90
CA GLU A 134 -24.09 11.77 11.36
C GLU A 134 -22.59 11.65 11.65
N TRP A 135 -21.89 10.78 10.93
CA TRP A 135 -20.44 10.62 11.04
C TRP A 135 -19.70 11.86 10.54
N ILE A 136 -20.12 12.47 9.43
CA ILE A 136 -19.54 13.73 8.95
C ILE A 136 -19.73 14.86 9.98
N ASP A 137 -20.88 14.93 10.65
CA ASP A 137 -21.12 15.92 11.70
C ASP A 137 -20.19 15.71 12.91
N GLU A 138 -19.97 14.45 13.31
CA GLU A 138 -19.00 14.06 14.34
C GLU A 138 -17.57 14.48 13.95
N LEU A 139 -17.09 14.05 12.78
CA LEU A 139 -15.75 14.38 12.30
C LEU A 139 -15.54 15.89 12.12
N THR A 140 -16.59 16.63 11.79
CA THR A 140 -16.55 18.10 11.69
C THR A 140 -16.29 18.72 13.07
N ALA A 141 -16.96 18.24 14.12
CA ALA A 141 -16.78 18.74 15.48
C ALA A 141 -15.37 18.42 16.03
N GLU A 142 -14.81 17.29 15.62
CA GLU A 142 -13.49 16.83 16.03
C GLU A 142 -12.32 17.40 15.22
N ASN A 143 -12.61 17.98 14.04
CA ASN A 143 -11.61 18.37 13.04
C ASN A 143 -10.79 17.17 12.51
N SER A 144 -11.49 16.06 12.25
CA SER A 144 -10.93 14.81 11.73
C SER A 144 -11.29 14.50 10.27
N LEU A 145 -12.10 15.36 9.62
CA LEU A 145 -12.52 15.16 8.22
C LEU A 145 -11.36 15.00 7.23
N SER A 146 -10.27 15.77 7.37
CA SER A 146 -9.13 15.68 6.44
C SER A 146 -8.40 14.36 6.53
N GLN A 147 -8.39 13.75 7.71
CA GLN A 147 -7.75 12.48 7.99
C GLN A 147 -8.52 11.35 7.32
N GLU A 148 -9.82 11.24 7.60
CA GLU A 148 -10.69 10.18 7.07
C GLU A 148 -10.84 10.26 5.54
N TYR A 149 -10.94 11.49 5.00
CA TYR A 149 -10.94 11.69 3.56
C TYR A 149 -9.64 11.21 2.92
N LEU A 150 -8.48 11.60 3.46
CA LEU A 150 -7.19 11.20 2.90
C LEU A 150 -6.99 9.69 2.98
N ALA A 151 -7.41 9.04 4.06
CA ALA A 151 -7.43 7.59 4.17
C ALA A 151 -8.23 6.94 3.02
N SER A 152 -9.41 7.49 2.72
CA SER A 152 -10.27 7.01 1.63
C SER A 152 -9.61 7.08 0.26
N VAL A 153 -8.90 8.19 0.00
CA VAL A 153 -8.11 8.38 -1.22
C VAL A 153 -6.97 7.35 -1.27
N VAL A 154 -6.19 7.21 -0.19
CA VAL A 154 -5.03 6.31 -0.11
C VAL A 154 -5.42 4.86 -0.33
N ASP A 155 -6.45 4.40 0.37
CA ASP A 155 -6.96 3.04 0.28
C ASP A 155 -7.34 2.66 -1.17
N SER A 156 -8.07 3.53 -1.84
CA SER A 156 -8.51 3.33 -3.21
C SER A 156 -7.36 3.48 -4.22
N TYR A 157 -6.46 4.44 -3.98
CA TYR A 157 -5.27 4.67 -4.79
C TYR A 157 -4.31 3.47 -4.75
N TYR A 158 -4.20 2.78 -3.62
CA TYR A 158 -3.43 1.55 -3.50
C TYR A 158 -4.26 0.27 -3.68
N GLY A 159 -5.49 0.39 -4.16
CA GLY A 159 -6.29 -0.72 -4.65
C GLY A 159 -6.83 -1.66 -3.58
N LEU A 160 -6.90 -1.25 -2.31
CA LEU A 160 -7.48 -2.05 -1.22
C LEU A 160 -8.96 -2.35 -1.46
N TRP A 161 -9.66 -1.47 -2.20
CA TRP A 161 -11.09 -1.62 -2.53
C TRP A 161 -11.36 -2.15 -3.94
N GLY A 162 -10.31 -2.37 -4.75
CA GLY A 162 -10.48 -2.71 -6.16
C GLY A 162 -11.21 -4.05 -6.37
N ALA A 163 -11.04 -4.99 -5.45
CA ALA A 163 -11.67 -6.30 -5.48
C ALA A 163 -13.07 -6.35 -4.82
N TRP A 164 -13.49 -5.30 -4.11
CA TRP A 164 -14.77 -5.29 -3.41
C TRP A 164 -15.93 -5.40 -4.40
N THR A 165 -16.85 -6.34 -4.21
CA THR A 165 -17.85 -6.68 -5.24
C THR A 165 -19.22 -6.05 -5.04
N GLU A 166 -19.50 -5.49 -3.86
CA GLU A 166 -20.82 -4.92 -3.57
C GLU A 166 -21.04 -3.55 -4.22
N SER A 167 -19.98 -2.90 -4.70
CA SER A 167 -20.06 -1.74 -5.57
C SER A 167 -19.18 -1.89 -6.80
N THR A 168 -19.69 -1.52 -7.97
CA THR A 168 -18.91 -1.49 -9.21
C THR A 168 -18.13 -0.19 -9.40
N THR A 169 -18.48 0.86 -8.67
CA THR A 169 -17.95 2.21 -8.88
C THR A 169 -17.30 2.81 -7.65
N HIS A 170 -17.77 2.50 -6.45
CA HIS A 170 -17.35 3.16 -5.21
C HIS A 170 -16.42 2.27 -4.37
N GLY A 171 -15.48 2.90 -3.65
CA GLY A 171 -14.66 2.28 -2.61
C GLY A 171 -15.24 2.51 -1.22
N MET A 172 -14.55 2.02 -0.19
CA MET A 172 -14.88 2.21 1.23
C MET A 172 -16.36 2.00 1.58
N TRP A 173 -16.88 0.81 1.34
CA TRP A 173 -18.30 0.49 1.57
C TRP A 173 -19.30 1.45 0.91
N GLY A 174 -18.89 2.10 -0.18
CA GLY A 174 -19.74 3.00 -0.94
C GLY A 174 -19.65 4.46 -0.50
N ILE A 175 -18.87 4.79 0.54
CA ILE A 175 -18.80 6.17 1.06
C ILE A 175 -17.89 7.07 0.22
N TYR A 176 -17.04 6.48 -0.64
CA TYR A 176 -16.09 7.21 -1.48
C TYR A 176 -16.25 6.85 -2.96
N VAL A 177 -16.29 7.86 -3.82
CA VAL A 177 -16.64 7.73 -5.24
C VAL A 177 -15.63 6.91 -6.04
N GLY A 178 -14.34 6.97 -5.71
CA GLY A 178 -13.30 6.26 -6.45
C GLY A 178 -13.02 4.88 -5.86
N LYS A 179 -13.27 3.81 -6.62
CA LYS A 179 -12.98 2.43 -6.19
C LYS A 179 -11.55 1.99 -6.46
N THR A 180 -11.02 2.31 -7.63
CA THR A 180 -9.65 1.98 -8.05
C THR A 180 -8.82 3.24 -8.24
N ARG A 181 -7.49 3.12 -8.34
CA ARG A 181 -6.60 4.24 -8.68
C ARG A 181 -7.05 5.01 -9.93
N ALA A 182 -7.54 4.31 -10.95
CA ALA A 182 -8.02 4.94 -12.18
C ALA A 182 -9.33 5.72 -11.95
N ASP A 183 -10.22 5.18 -11.12
CA ASP A 183 -11.47 5.84 -10.74
C ASP A 183 -11.14 7.08 -9.88
N VAL A 184 -10.21 7.01 -8.93
CA VAL A 184 -9.74 8.19 -8.17
C VAL A 184 -9.26 9.31 -9.11
N ALA A 185 -8.48 8.98 -10.15
CA ALA A 185 -8.00 9.97 -11.11
C ALA A 185 -9.12 10.68 -11.90
N THR A 186 -10.26 10.02 -12.09
CA THR A 186 -11.35 10.50 -12.94
C THR A 186 -12.48 11.11 -12.12
N ASP A 187 -12.85 10.47 -11.01
CA ASP A 187 -14.01 10.81 -10.18
C ASP A 187 -13.68 11.76 -9.03
N ASP A 188 -12.44 11.73 -8.51
CA ASP A 188 -11.91 12.72 -7.55
C ASP A 188 -10.50 13.23 -7.94
N PRO A 189 -10.41 14.10 -8.97
CA PRO A 189 -9.13 14.58 -9.47
C PRO A 189 -8.29 15.36 -8.43
N LEU A 190 -8.91 16.02 -7.44
CA LEU A 190 -8.15 16.67 -6.38
C LEU A 190 -7.60 15.64 -5.39
N GLY A 191 -8.38 14.61 -5.01
CA GLY A 191 -7.87 13.48 -4.25
C GLY A 191 -6.69 12.80 -4.96
N TYR A 192 -6.80 12.53 -6.27
CA TYR A 192 -5.70 11.99 -7.05
C TYR A 192 -4.46 12.90 -7.05
N ALA A 193 -4.66 14.22 -7.18
CA ALA A 193 -3.58 15.19 -7.17
C ALA A 193 -2.82 15.27 -5.83
N LEU A 194 -3.43 14.83 -4.71
CA LEU A 194 -2.72 14.65 -3.43
C LEU A 194 -1.72 13.49 -3.49
N MET A 195 -1.98 12.48 -4.32
CA MET A 195 -1.13 11.30 -4.46
C MET A 195 -0.01 11.52 -5.49
N GLU A 196 -0.29 12.28 -6.56
CA GLU A 196 0.63 12.46 -7.68
C GLU A 196 1.78 13.43 -7.37
N ASN A 197 3.01 12.90 -7.23
CA ASN A 197 4.24 13.69 -7.06
C ASN A 197 4.21 14.69 -5.88
N LYS A 198 3.34 14.48 -4.89
CA LYS A 198 3.25 15.31 -3.68
C LYS A 198 4.04 14.73 -2.53
N PHE A 199 3.58 13.61 -1.97
CA PHE A 199 4.13 13.03 -0.75
C PHE A 199 4.31 11.52 -0.84
N PHE A 200 3.34 10.81 -1.41
CA PHE A 200 3.31 9.36 -1.45
C PHE A 200 4.00 8.80 -2.69
N HIS A 201 4.71 7.67 -2.55
CA HIS A 201 5.26 6.95 -3.71
C HIS A 201 4.13 6.29 -4.52
N PRO A 202 4.21 6.20 -5.86
CA PRO A 202 3.19 5.52 -6.65
C PRO A 202 3.17 4.00 -6.46
N TYR A 203 4.16 3.44 -5.79
CA TYR A 203 4.31 2.03 -5.42
C TYR A 203 4.81 1.91 -3.97
N PHE A 204 4.68 0.73 -3.38
CA PHE A 204 5.17 0.43 -2.04
C PHE A 204 6.69 0.23 -2.05
N THR A 205 7.37 0.95 -1.16
CA THR A 205 8.85 0.94 -1.05
C THR A 205 9.37 -0.09 -0.06
N TYR A 206 8.48 -0.73 0.70
CA TYR A 206 8.88 -1.79 1.62
C TYR A 206 9.00 -3.13 0.89
N ASN A 207 9.88 -4.00 1.39
CA ASN A 207 9.95 -5.40 0.96
C ASN A 207 8.81 -6.19 1.64
N ALA A 208 7.80 -6.60 0.87
CA ALA A 208 6.69 -7.38 1.40
C ALA A 208 7.13 -8.81 1.71
N ARG A 209 6.77 -9.28 2.90
CA ARG A 209 7.13 -10.62 3.37
C ARG A 209 5.94 -11.54 3.17
N ILE A 210 5.98 -12.31 2.09
CA ILE A 210 4.87 -13.14 1.65
C ILE A 210 4.71 -14.34 2.59
N ASP A 211 3.47 -14.63 3.00
CA ASP A 211 3.13 -15.64 4.01
C ASP A 211 3.85 -16.98 3.78
N ALA A 212 4.35 -17.58 4.86
CA ALA A 212 5.17 -18.80 4.80
C ALA A 212 4.39 -20.03 4.31
N ASN A 213 3.06 -19.99 4.37
CA ASN A 213 2.19 -21.06 3.92
C ASN A 213 1.67 -20.82 2.49
N LEU A 214 2.07 -19.73 1.82
CA LEU A 214 1.74 -19.55 0.41
C LEU A 214 2.22 -20.78 -0.39
N GLU A 215 1.31 -21.31 -1.19
CA GLU A 215 1.57 -22.38 -2.14
C GLU A 215 0.97 -21.96 -3.49
N GLY A 216 1.81 -21.82 -4.51
CA GLY A 216 1.38 -21.47 -5.86
C GLY A 216 1.95 -20.15 -6.37
N ASN A 217 1.11 -19.27 -6.90
CA ASN A 217 1.54 -18.03 -7.56
C ASN A 217 1.18 -16.78 -6.76
N PHE A 218 2.19 -15.95 -6.49
CA PHE A 218 2.02 -14.56 -6.05
C PHE A 218 2.28 -13.62 -7.22
N SER A 219 1.25 -12.96 -7.72
CA SER A 219 1.36 -12.05 -8.87
C SER A 219 1.53 -10.61 -8.39
N LEU A 220 2.62 -9.98 -8.80
CA LEU A 220 2.75 -8.52 -8.77
C LEU A 220 2.04 -7.92 -10.00
N LYS A 221 1.81 -8.68 -11.06
CA LYS A 221 1.03 -8.19 -12.20
C LYS A 221 -0.47 -8.15 -11.89
N PHE A 222 -1.13 -7.07 -12.30
CA PHE A 222 -2.59 -6.99 -12.24
C PHE A 222 -3.24 -8.08 -13.11
N ASP A 223 -4.15 -8.84 -12.51
CA ASP A 223 -4.93 -9.89 -13.13
C ASP A 223 -6.34 -9.86 -12.50
N PRO A 224 -7.39 -9.42 -13.23
CA PRO A 224 -8.73 -9.29 -12.66
C PRO A 224 -9.33 -10.64 -12.21
N SER A 225 -8.75 -11.77 -12.60
CA SER A 225 -9.16 -13.09 -12.08
C SER A 225 -8.58 -13.40 -10.69
N LYS A 226 -7.62 -12.59 -10.21
CA LYS A 226 -6.95 -12.69 -8.92
C LYS A 226 -7.23 -11.43 -8.09
N PRO A 227 -8.22 -11.45 -7.19
CA PRO A 227 -8.68 -10.28 -6.44
C PRO A 227 -7.55 -9.46 -5.79
N TYR A 228 -6.60 -10.13 -5.13
CA TYR A 228 -5.48 -9.47 -4.44
C TYR A 228 -4.58 -8.62 -5.35
N THR A 229 -4.61 -8.85 -6.67
CA THR A 229 -3.76 -8.11 -7.61
C THR A 229 -4.21 -6.67 -7.85
N HIS A 230 -5.42 -6.30 -7.41
CA HIS A 230 -5.79 -4.88 -7.30
C HIS A 230 -4.82 -4.11 -6.40
N HIS A 231 -4.29 -4.76 -5.36
CA HIS A 231 -3.39 -4.17 -4.39
C HIS A 231 -1.93 -4.61 -4.58
N SER A 232 -1.65 -5.91 -4.79
CA SER A 232 -0.27 -6.41 -4.96
C SER A 232 0.43 -5.82 -6.18
N ARG A 233 -0.31 -5.25 -7.15
CA ARG A 233 0.27 -4.55 -8.29
C ARG A 233 1.14 -3.34 -7.95
N TYR A 234 0.98 -2.80 -6.75
CA TYR A 234 1.79 -1.69 -6.28
C TYR A 234 2.95 -2.15 -5.40
N LEU A 235 3.08 -3.44 -5.12
CA LEU A 235 4.28 -3.99 -4.49
C LEU A 235 5.43 -3.99 -5.51
N LYS A 236 6.59 -3.53 -5.05
CA LYS A 236 7.81 -3.52 -5.84
C LYS A 236 8.74 -4.66 -5.46
N ASP A 237 9.00 -4.83 -4.17
CA ASP A 237 9.99 -5.78 -3.66
C ASP A 237 9.31 -6.80 -2.76
N ILE A 238 9.68 -8.08 -2.89
CA ILE A 238 9.10 -9.16 -2.07
C ILE A 238 10.15 -10.16 -1.57
N THR A 239 9.84 -10.79 -0.44
CA THR A 239 10.53 -11.98 0.07
C THR A 239 9.51 -13.07 0.33
N LEU A 240 9.66 -14.22 -0.32
CA LEU A 240 8.90 -15.42 -0.01
C LEU A 240 9.38 -16.02 1.31
N LEU A 241 8.46 -16.38 2.20
CA LEU A 241 8.79 -17.10 3.43
C LEU A 241 8.47 -18.59 3.30
N GLY A 242 8.87 -19.37 4.31
CA GLY A 242 8.57 -20.80 4.40
C GLY A 242 9.45 -21.68 3.52
N SER A 243 8.88 -22.78 3.05
CA SER A 243 9.58 -23.83 2.31
C SER A 243 8.79 -24.40 1.13
N ASN A 244 7.60 -23.86 0.85
CA ASN A 244 6.79 -24.30 -0.27
C ASN A 244 7.41 -23.83 -1.60
N ASP A 245 7.27 -24.66 -2.63
CA ASP A 245 7.59 -24.28 -3.99
C ASP A 245 6.59 -23.19 -4.45
N ASN A 246 7.10 -22.07 -4.94
CA ASN A 246 6.29 -20.92 -5.29
C ASN A 246 6.70 -20.31 -6.62
N THR A 247 5.78 -19.57 -7.20
CA THR A 247 6.03 -18.77 -8.39
C THR A 247 5.68 -17.31 -8.14
N VAL A 248 6.44 -16.40 -8.73
CA VAL A 248 6.17 -14.95 -8.66
C VAL A 248 6.02 -14.42 -10.07
N THR A 249 4.93 -13.70 -10.35
CA THR A 249 4.76 -12.99 -11.63
C THR A 249 5.17 -11.54 -11.44
N VAL A 250 6.14 -11.05 -12.22
CA VAL A 250 6.65 -9.67 -12.12
C VAL A 250 5.67 -8.64 -12.68
N ASN A 251 5.77 -7.40 -12.20
CA ASN A 251 5.05 -6.25 -12.77
C ASN A 251 6.00 -5.36 -13.58
N GLU A 252 5.55 -4.17 -13.95
CA GLU A 252 6.32 -3.22 -14.74
C GLU A 252 7.45 -2.50 -13.99
N LEU A 253 7.58 -2.73 -12.68
CA LEU A 253 8.58 -2.10 -11.85
C LEU A 253 9.89 -2.90 -11.85
N ASP A 254 10.96 -2.25 -11.43
CA ASP A 254 12.22 -2.92 -11.15
C ASP A 254 12.11 -3.69 -9.82
N ASN A 255 11.79 -4.99 -9.85
CA ASN A 255 11.53 -5.75 -8.63
C ASN A 255 12.82 -6.31 -8.00
N ASP A 256 12.89 -6.30 -6.66
CA ASP A 256 13.80 -7.14 -5.87
C ASP A 256 13.03 -8.32 -5.27
N ILE A 257 13.31 -9.53 -5.75
CA ILE A 257 12.59 -10.76 -5.39
C ILE A 257 13.56 -11.74 -4.72
N THR A 258 13.24 -12.10 -3.48
CA THR A 258 13.96 -13.12 -2.72
C THR A 258 13.09 -14.36 -2.53
N GLY A 259 13.55 -15.52 -2.99
CA GLY A 259 12.90 -16.81 -2.80
C GLY A 259 13.09 -17.39 -1.40
N ASN A 260 12.28 -18.40 -1.09
CA ASN A 260 12.31 -19.13 0.18
C ASN A 260 13.20 -20.39 0.07
N THR A 261 13.05 -21.34 1.00
CA THR A 261 13.86 -22.58 0.98
C THR A 261 13.40 -23.63 -0.05
N GLY A 262 12.19 -23.50 -0.59
CA GLY A 262 11.63 -24.35 -1.65
C GLY A 262 12.22 -24.07 -3.04
N THR A 263 11.62 -24.63 -4.08
CA THR A 263 11.94 -24.38 -5.48
C THR A 263 11.04 -23.26 -6.01
N ASN A 264 11.64 -22.12 -6.30
CA ASN A 264 10.97 -20.89 -6.69
C ASN A 264 11.21 -20.58 -8.17
N SER A 265 10.17 -20.10 -8.86
CA SER A 265 10.24 -19.63 -10.24
C SER A 265 9.73 -18.19 -10.36
N VAL A 266 10.36 -17.39 -11.21
CA VAL A 266 9.86 -16.05 -11.55
C VAL A 266 9.35 -16.05 -12.99
N ILE A 267 8.13 -15.59 -13.18
CA ILE A 267 7.41 -15.59 -14.45
C ILE A 267 7.48 -14.20 -15.06
N PHE A 268 8.00 -14.13 -16.28
CA PHE A 268 8.11 -12.94 -17.12
C PHE A 268 7.06 -12.97 -18.24
N SER A 269 6.68 -11.79 -18.71
CA SER A 269 5.58 -11.58 -19.66
C SER A 269 5.91 -11.94 -21.11
N GLY A 270 7.19 -12.02 -21.47
CA GLY A 270 7.68 -12.13 -22.86
C GLY A 270 8.48 -13.39 -23.17
N ILE A 271 9.00 -13.45 -24.40
CA ILE A 271 9.91 -14.53 -24.83
C ILE A 271 11.33 -14.27 -24.35
N SER A 272 12.08 -15.32 -24.07
CA SER A 272 13.41 -15.26 -23.45
C SER A 272 14.44 -14.41 -24.19
N THR A 273 14.32 -14.25 -25.51
CA THR A 273 15.24 -13.45 -26.34
C THR A 273 15.05 -11.94 -26.20
N GLU A 274 13.95 -11.50 -25.58
CA GLU A 274 13.69 -10.09 -25.28
C GLU A 274 14.31 -9.63 -23.96
N TYR A 275 15.05 -10.51 -23.28
CA TYR A 275 15.64 -10.25 -21.97
C TYR A 275 17.15 -10.46 -21.99
N THR A 276 17.84 -9.63 -21.22
CA THR A 276 19.24 -9.85 -20.85
C THR A 276 19.29 -10.47 -19.45
N ILE A 277 19.95 -11.62 -19.31
CA ILE A 277 20.07 -12.34 -18.03
C ILE A 277 21.55 -12.40 -17.64
N THR A 278 21.88 -11.91 -16.45
CA THR A 278 23.24 -11.94 -15.90
C THR A 278 23.23 -12.45 -14.48
N THR A 279 24.08 -13.42 -14.15
CA THR A 279 24.22 -13.95 -12.79
C THR A 279 25.62 -13.64 -12.26
N ASN A 280 25.71 -12.96 -11.13
CA ASN A 280 26.95 -12.65 -10.42
C ASN A 280 26.78 -13.00 -8.95
N ASP A 281 27.72 -13.78 -8.38
CA ASP A 281 27.72 -14.19 -6.98
C ASP A 281 26.38 -14.75 -6.47
N GLY A 282 25.69 -15.55 -7.29
CA GLY A 282 24.40 -16.16 -6.96
C GLY A 282 23.19 -15.21 -7.03
N ILE A 283 23.39 -13.95 -7.45
CA ILE A 283 22.33 -12.98 -7.70
C ILE A 283 22.13 -12.88 -9.22
N THR A 284 20.89 -13.10 -9.66
CA THR A 284 20.53 -13.01 -11.09
C THR A 284 19.80 -11.71 -11.36
N THR A 285 20.24 -10.95 -12.35
CA THR A 285 19.53 -9.79 -12.90
C THR A 285 18.89 -10.19 -14.22
N VAL A 286 17.58 -9.94 -14.37
CA VAL A 286 16.81 -10.14 -15.61
C VAL A 286 16.29 -8.78 -16.06
N SER A 287 16.85 -8.25 -17.16
CA SER A 287 16.50 -6.95 -17.72
C SER A 287 15.68 -7.12 -18.99
N ASP A 288 14.42 -6.70 -18.94
CA ASP A 288 13.54 -6.63 -20.10
C ASP A 288 14.01 -5.53 -21.08
N GLN A 289 14.10 -5.86 -22.36
CA GLN A 289 14.46 -4.92 -23.42
C GLN A 289 13.23 -4.28 -24.08
N VAL A 290 12.02 -4.72 -23.71
CA VAL A 290 10.76 -4.10 -24.14
C VAL A 290 10.34 -3.05 -23.12
N ALA A 291 10.16 -1.81 -23.58
CA ALA A 291 9.79 -0.70 -22.72
C ALA A 291 8.42 -0.94 -22.04
N HIS A 292 8.32 -0.55 -20.77
CA HIS A 292 7.08 -0.56 -19.97
C HIS A 292 6.41 -1.94 -19.84
N ARG A 293 7.19 -3.03 -19.79
CA ARG A 293 6.67 -4.38 -19.60
C ARG A 293 7.04 -5.00 -18.27
N ASP A 294 8.27 -5.53 -18.10
CA ASP A 294 8.68 -6.21 -16.87
C ASP A 294 9.85 -5.52 -16.12
N GLY A 295 10.38 -4.41 -16.64
CA GLY A 295 11.47 -3.67 -15.99
C GLY A 295 12.78 -4.47 -15.81
N ILE A 296 13.53 -4.14 -14.76
CA ILE A 296 14.79 -4.78 -14.38
C ILE A 296 14.64 -5.49 -13.02
N ASN A 297 14.74 -6.81 -13.03
CA ASN A 297 14.45 -7.65 -11.86
C ASN A 297 15.72 -8.23 -11.26
N THR A 298 15.88 -8.08 -9.95
CA THR A 298 16.97 -8.68 -9.17
C THR A 298 16.44 -9.88 -8.39
N LEU A 299 16.99 -11.06 -8.67
CA LEU A 299 16.51 -12.35 -8.15
C LEU A 299 17.56 -12.96 -7.22
N ARG A 300 17.13 -13.34 -6.01
CA ARG A 300 17.94 -14.07 -5.02
C ARG A 300 17.21 -15.34 -4.61
N ASN A 301 17.93 -16.45 -4.47
CA ASN A 301 17.33 -17.74 -4.08
C ASN A 301 16.16 -18.18 -4.98
N ILE A 302 16.27 -17.92 -6.29
CA ILE A 302 15.27 -18.31 -7.30
C ILE A 302 15.87 -19.36 -8.23
N GLU A 303 15.24 -20.53 -8.37
CA GLU A 303 15.81 -21.61 -9.17
C GLU A 303 15.53 -21.44 -10.67
N LYS A 304 14.43 -20.76 -11.03
CA LYS A 304 13.94 -20.74 -12.42
C LYS A 304 13.47 -19.35 -12.86
N ALA A 305 13.80 -19.00 -14.09
CA ALA A 305 13.17 -17.90 -14.82
C ALA A 305 12.28 -18.49 -15.93
N GLN A 306 11.00 -18.20 -15.88
CA GLN A 306 9.99 -18.69 -16.82
C GLN A 306 9.58 -17.57 -17.78
N PHE A 307 9.79 -17.82 -19.07
CA PHE A 307 9.38 -16.97 -20.19
C PHE A 307 8.25 -17.67 -20.96
N THR A 308 7.61 -16.96 -21.88
CA THR A 308 6.48 -17.52 -22.65
C THR A 308 6.90 -18.63 -23.62
N ASP A 309 8.18 -18.68 -24.01
CA ASP A 309 8.75 -19.68 -24.94
C ASP A 309 9.50 -20.82 -24.24
N LYS A 310 10.10 -20.56 -23.06
CA LYS A 310 10.88 -21.57 -22.32
C LYS A 310 11.09 -21.22 -20.84
N VAL A 311 11.53 -22.21 -20.08
CA VAL A 311 12.04 -22.04 -18.71
C VAL A 311 13.57 -22.17 -18.73
N ILE A 312 14.25 -21.30 -18.00
CA ILE A 312 15.70 -21.30 -17.82
C ILE A 312 15.99 -21.60 -16.34
N ASP A 313 16.76 -22.66 -16.07
CA ASP A 313 17.29 -22.92 -14.73
C ASP A 313 18.43 -21.93 -14.42
N LEU A 314 18.34 -21.25 -13.27
CA LEU A 314 19.30 -20.27 -12.82
C LEU A 314 20.36 -20.93 -11.94
N GLN A 315 21.62 -20.57 -12.15
CA GLN A 315 22.74 -21.04 -11.33
C GLN A 315 22.84 -20.22 -10.04
N ASN A 316 21.95 -20.48 -9.09
CA ASN A 316 21.94 -19.78 -7.81
C ASN A 316 22.55 -20.64 -6.69
N ILE A 317 23.25 -19.98 -5.77
CA ILE A 317 23.81 -20.59 -4.56
C ILE A 317 22.80 -20.30 -3.43
N LYS A 318 22.24 -21.34 -2.81
CA LYS A 318 21.42 -21.23 -1.59
C LYS A 318 22.30 -21.10 -0.35
#